data_AF-A0A3N5SBQ4-F1
#
_entry.id   AF-A0A3N5SBQ4-F1
#
_cell.length_a   1.000
_cell.length_b   1.000
_cell.length_c   1.000
_cell.angle_alpha   90.00
_cell.angle_beta   90.00
_cell.angle_gamma   90.00
#
_symmetry.space_group_name_H-M   'P 1'
#
loop_
_entity.id
_entity.type
_entity.pdbx_description
1 polymer ?
#
loop_
_entity_poly.entity_id
_entity_poly.type
_entity_poly.pdbx_seq_one_letter_code
_entity_poly.pdbx_strand_id
1 'polypeptide(L)' 'MADSITKDMTFGELIKKHPKAGPVLAGYGLHCIGCHIATIETLEQGARAHGLNETDISKMLSDLNAVAG' A
#
# COMPACT_ATOMS: atom_id res chain seq x y z
N MET A 1 -16.92 3.41 11.40
CA MET A 1 -16.49 3.71 10.02
C MET A 1 -15.17 3.02 9.84
N ALA A 2 -15.09 2.03 8.95
CA ALA A 2 -13.80 1.38 8.68
C ALA A 2 -12.83 2.43 8.13
N ASP A 3 -11.63 2.50 8.70
CA ASP A 3 -10.56 3.42 8.31
C ASP A 3 -10.16 3.05 6.86
N SER A 4 -10.68 3.78 5.88
CA SER A 4 -10.36 3.51 4.46
C SER A 4 -8.87 3.70 4.21
N ILE A 5 -8.27 2.78 3.46
CA ILE A 5 -6.87 2.89 3.04
C ILE A 5 -6.78 3.94 1.94
N THR A 6 -5.95 4.96 2.15
CA THR A 6 -5.71 6.07 1.20
C THR A 6 -4.26 6.07 0.74
N LYS A 7 -3.99 6.75 -0.38
CA LYS A 7 -2.66 6.85 -0.99
C LYS A 7 -1.62 7.58 -0.13
N ASP A 8 -2.10 8.43 0.77
CA ASP A 8 -1.30 9.23 1.70
C ASP A 8 -0.89 8.45 2.96
N MET A 9 -1.50 7.26 3.19
CA MET A 9 -1.11 6.37 4.27
C MET A 9 0.33 5.88 4.06
N THR A 10 1.10 5.76 5.14
CA THR A 10 2.43 5.14 5.05
C THR A 10 2.34 3.62 4.97
N PHE A 11 3.33 2.96 4.36
CA PHE A 11 3.37 1.49 4.40
C PHE A 11 3.48 0.96 5.84
N GLY A 12 4.16 1.68 6.73
CA GLY A 12 4.27 1.31 8.14
C GLY A 12 2.92 1.34 8.86
N GLU A 13 2.10 2.36 8.61
CA GLU A 13 0.73 2.43 9.14
C GLU A 13 -0.16 1.34 8.53
N LEU A 14 -0.07 1.13 7.22
CA LEU A 14 -0.85 0.14 6.49
C LEU A 14 -0.63 -1.27 7.05
N ILE A 15 0.62 -1.71 7.19
CA ILE A 15 0.91 -3.08 7.68
C ILE A 15 0.52 -3.25 9.15
N LYS A 16 0.63 -2.19 9.97
CA LYS A 16 0.20 -2.22 11.38
C LYS A 16 -1.32 -2.33 11.52
N LYS A 17 -2.08 -1.58 10.71
CA LYS A 17 -3.56 -1.56 10.77
C LYS A 17 -4.20 -2.70 9.98
N HIS A 18 -3.58 -3.10 8.87
CA HIS A 18 -4.11 -4.06 7.90
C HIS A 18 -3.04 -5.11 7.54
N PRO A 19 -2.75 -6.08 8.43
CA PRO A 19 -1.70 -7.09 8.18
C PRO A 19 -1.98 -7.97 6.94
N LYS A 20 -3.24 -8.06 6.50
CA LYS A 20 -3.65 -8.75 5.26
C LYS A 20 -3.28 -8.00 3.97
N ALA A 21 -2.78 -6.77 4.05
CA ALA A 21 -2.40 -5.96 2.89
C ALA A 21 -1.12 -6.46 2.19
N GLY A 22 -0.24 -7.18 2.90
CA GLY A 22 1.06 -7.62 2.38
C GLY A 22 0.98 -8.39 1.06
N PRO A 23 0.13 -9.44 0.94
CA PRO A 23 -0.06 -10.16 -0.32
C PRO A 23 -0.55 -9.30 -1.49
N VAL A 24 -1.43 -8.33 -1.22
CA VAL A 24 -1.91 -7.39 -2.25
C VAL A 24 -0.74 -6.56 -2.77
N LEU A 25 0.02 -5.94 -1.88
CA LEU A 25 1.18 -5.12 -2.22
C LEU A 25 2.25 -5.91 -2.98
N ALA A 26 2.48 -7.17 -2.62
CA ALA A 26 3.38 -8.05 -3.35
C ALA A 26 2.93 -8.28 -4.81
N GLY A 27 1.62 -8.39 -5.06
CA GLY A 27 1.04 -8.48 -6.41
C GLY A 27 1.30 -7.23 -7.28
N TYR A 28 1.54 -6.09 -6.64
CA TYR A 28 1.91 -4.82 -7.28
C TYR A 28 3.43 -4.59 -7.36
N GLY A 29 4.25 -5.59 -7.01
CA GLY A 29 5.72 -5.47 -7.04
C GLY A 29 6.29 -4.70 -5.84
N LEU A 30 5.48 -4.44 -4.81
CA LEU A 30 5.87 -3.73 -3.59
C LEU A 30 6.23 -4.71 -2.47
N HIS A 31 7.06 -5.71 -2.78
CA HIS A 31 7.44 -6.75 -1.79
C HIS A 31 8.43 -6.22 -0.73
N CYS A 32 9.14 -5.13 -1.02
CA CYS A 32 10.21 -4.56 -0.20
C CYS A 32 9.75 -3.81 1.06
N ILE A 33 8.48 -3.91 1.45
CA ILE A 33 7.88 -3.16 2.57
C ILE A 33 8.54 -3.46 3.93
N GLY A 34 9.35 -4.52 4.03
CA GLY A 34 10.17 -4.82 5.20
C GLY A 34 11.48 -4.03 5.31
N CYS A 35 11.85 -3.23 4.31
CA CYS A 35 13.04 -2.38 4.36
C CYS A 35 12.74 -1.15 5.22
N HIS A 36 13.60 -0.79 6.18
CA HIS A 36 13.35 0.31 7.13
C HIS A 36 12.88 1.61 6.46
N ILE A 37 13.36 1.89 5.25
CA ILE A 37 13.01 3.07 4.44
C ILE A 37 11.54 3.05 4.02
N ALA A 38 11.01 1.90 3.61
CA ALA A 38 9.64 1.79 3.10
C ALA A 38 8.59 2.15 4.17
N THR A 39 8.91 2.00 5.46
CA THR A 39 7.94 2.20 6.55
C THR A 39 7.47 3.65 6.70
N ILE A 40 8.24 4.63 6.21
CA ILE A 40 7.91 6.06 6.29
C ILE A 40 7.39 6.65 4.97
N GLU A 41 7.53 5.92 3.87
CA GLU A 41 7.02 6.35 2.57
C GLU A 41 5.51 6.18 2.51
N THR A 42 4.82 7.10 1.82
CA THR A 42 3.40 6.90 1.49
C THR A 42 3.23 5.82 0.43
N LEU A 43 2.04 5.21 0.38
CA LEU A 43 1.71 4.22 -0.66
C LEU A 43 1.90 4.80 -2.07
N GLU A 44 1.52 6.06 -2.28
CA GLU A 44 1.74 6.75 -3.56
C GLU A 44 3.22 6.88 -3.90
N GLN A 45 4.05 7.31 -2.94
CA GLN A 45 5.49 7.51 -3.17
C GLN A 45 6.17 6.19 -3.54
N GLY A 46 5.97 5.14 -2.73
CA GLY A 46 6.57 3.85 -3.00
C GLY A 46 6.06 3.21 -4.29
N ALA A 47 4.76 3.34 -4.60
CA ALA A 47 4.20 2.86 -5.86
C ALA A 47 4.84 3.58 -7.06
N ARG A 48 4.94 4.91 -7.04
CA ARG A 48 5.57 5.68 -8.12
C ARG A 48 7.06 5.36 -8.27
N ALA A 49 7.79 5.17 -7.17
CA ALA A 49 9.20 4.77 -7.19
C ALA A 49 9.41 3.40 -7.89
N HIS A 50 8.38 2.56 -7.89
CA HIS A 50 8.35 1.26 -8.56
C HIS A 50 7.67 1.31 -9.95
N GLY A 51 7.39 2.50 -10.49
CA GLY A 51 6.89 2.68 -11.85
C GLY A 51 5.38 2.54 -12.01
N LEU A 52 4.62 2.48 -10.92
CA LEU A 52 3.15 2.44 -10.98
C LEU A 52 2.61 3.83 -11.31
N ASN A 53 1.67 3.89 -12.26
CA ASN A 53 0.98 5.12 -12.61
C ASN A 53 -0.28 5.34 -11.76
N GLU A 54 -0.99 6.44 -11.99
CA GLU A 54 -2.21 6.79 -11.25
C GLU A 54 -3.29 5.68 -11.32
N THR A 55 -3.43 5.02 -12.47
CA THR A 55 -4.41 3.94 -12.65
C THR A 55 -4.03 2.70 -11.85
N ASP A 56 -2.75 2.34 -11.85
CA ASP A 56 -2.24 1.21 -11.05
C ASP A 56 -2.42 1.49 -9.55
N ILE A 57 -2.13 2.72 -9.11
CA ILE A 57 -2.29 3.15 -7.72
C ILE A 57 -3.76 3.13 -7.32
N SER A 58 -4.67 3.66 -8.13
CA SER A 58 -6.12 3.60 -7.85
C SER A 58 -6.61 2.16 -7.74
N LYS A 59 -6.15 1.26 -8.61
CA LYS A 59 -6.51 -0.16 -8.56
C LYS A 59 -5.95 -0.82 -7.30
N MET A 60 -4.70 -0.57 -6.96
CA MET A 60 -4.06 -1.08 -5.75
C MET A 60 -4.84 -0.67 -4.50
N LEU A 61 -5.26 0.59 -4.40
CA LEU A 61 -6.04 1.08 -3.27
C LEU A 61 -7.42 0.41 -3.19
N SER A 62 -8.06 0.17 -4.33
CA SER A 62 -9.32 -0.58 -4.38
C SER A 62 -9.14 -2.00 -3.84
N ASP A 63 -8.11 -2.71 -4.30
CA ASP A 63 -7.83 -4.08 -3.88
C ASP A 63 -7.44 -4.16 -2.39
N LEU A 64 -6.68 -3.17 -1.91
CA LEU A 64 -6.33 -3.02 -0.49
C LEU A 64 -7.58 -2.81 0.38
N ASN A 65 -8.48 -1.91 -0.03
CA ASN A 65 -9.72 -1.65 0.71
C ASN A 65 -10.67 -2.87 0.69
N ALA A 66 -10.64 -3.68 -0.37
CA ALA A 66 -11.44 -4.92 -0.44
C ALA A 66 -11.00 -5.98 0.58
N VAL A 67 -9.71 -6.02 0.95
CA VAL A 67 -9.19 -6.97 1.95
C VAL A 67 -9.08 -6.39 3.37
N ALA A 68 -9.32 -5.09 3.52
CA ALA A 68 -9.28 -4.37 4.79
C ALA A 68 -10.53 -4.55 5.67
N GLY A 69 -11.59 -5.13 5.09
CA GLY A 69 -12.85 -5.48 5.78
C GLY A 69 -12.75 -6.66 6.75
#